data_AF-A0AAX3EQB3-F1
#
_entry.id   AF-A0AAX3EQB3-F1
#
_cell.length_a   1.000
_cell.length_b   1.000
_cell.length_c   1.000
_cell.angle_alpha   90.00
_cell.angle_beta   90.00
_cell.angle_gamma   90.00
#
_symmetry.space_group_name_H-M   'P 1'
#
loop_
_entity.id
_entity.type
_entity.pdbx_description
1 polymer ?
#
loop_
_entity_poly.entity_id
_entity_poly.type
_entity_poly.pdbx_seq_one_letter_code
_entity_poly.pdbx_strand_id
1 'polypeptide(L)' 'MAGRGNNGGGRRSKGERRLVGTRMPIPDADKLAAVAEARGMTVSDYVANLVTQHLNQIQIDTLSNQEALPIPRAS' A
#
# COMPACT_ATOMS: atom_id res chain seq x y z
N MET A 1 -17.50 -6.82 -44.09
CA MET A 1 -17.08 -5.51 -43.58
C MET A 1 -16.59 -5.68 -42.16
N ALA A 2 -15.30 -5.39 -41.92
CA ALA A 2 -14.61 -5.60 -40.66
C ALA A 2 -14.88 -4.49 -39.65
N GLY A 3 -15.04 -4.84 -38.38
CA GLY A 3 -14.93 -3.93 -37.24
C GLY A 3 -13.87 -4.47 -36.29
N ARG A 4 -12.60 -4.20 -36.57
CA ARG A 4 -11.45 -4.59 -35.73
C ARG A 4 -11.42 -3.68 -34.50
N GLY A 5 -11.99 -4.14 -33.39
CA GLY A 5 -11.84 -3.50 -32.09
C GLY A 5 -10.37 -3.56 -31.64
N ASN A 6 -9.67 -2.45 -31.73
CA ASN A 6 -8.31 -2.32 -31.21
C ASN A 6 -8.39 -2.18 -29.67
N ASN A 7 -8.62 -3.29 -28.97
CA ASN A 7 -8.52 -3.37 -27.52
C ASN A 7 -7.04 -3.32 -27.16
N GLY A 8 -6.44 -2.12 -27.22
CA GLY A 8 -5.08 -1.87 -26.78
C GLY A 8 -4.87 -2.55 -25.43
N GLY A 9 -3.97 -3.53 -25.41
CA GLY A 9 -3.81 -4.49 -24.32
C GLY A 9 -3.75 -3.78 -22.98
N GLY A 10 -4.88 -3.76 -22.28
CA GLY A 10 -4.99 -3.15 -20.97
C GLY A 10 -3.92 -3.76 -20.06
N ARG A 11 -3.31 -2.93 -19.21
CA ARG A 11 -2.35 -3.42 -18.22
C ARG A 11 -2.99 -4.59 -17.48
N ARG A 12 -2.31 -5.75 -17.48
CA ARG A 12 -2.82 -6.96 -16.82
C ARG A 12 -3.27 -6.62 -15.39
N SER A 13 -4.41 -7.19 -14.98
CA SER A 13 -4.90 -7.04 -13.62
C SER A 13 -3.79 -7.38 -12.62
N LYS A 14 -3.68 -6.56 -11.57
CA LYS A 14 -2.67 -6.72 -10.52
C LYS A 14 -2.97 -7.87 -9.54
N GLY A 15 -4.05 -8.64 -9.80
CA GLY A 15 -4.56 -9.69 -8.92
C GLY A 15 -5.46 -9.14 -7.82
N GLU A 16 -5.75 -9.96 -6.83
CA GLU A 16 -6.55 -9.60 -5.66
C GLU A 16 -5.83 -8.55 -4.80
N ARG A 17 -6.28 -7.29 -4.86
CA ARG A 17 -5.73 -6.18 -4.08
C ARG A 17 -6.84 -5.27 -3.61
N ARG A 18 -6.69 -4.68 -2.42
CA ARG A 18 -7.55 -3.58 -1.95
C ARG A 18 -6.84 -2.25 -2.18
N LEU A 19 -7.60 -1.22 -2.57
CA LEU A 19 -7.07 0.14 -2.63
C LEU A 19 -6.89 0.68 -1.21
N VAL A 20 -5.68 1.13 -0.90
CA VAL A 20 -5.36 1.85 0.34
C VAL A 20 -4.78 3.20 -0.07
N GLY A 21 -5.41 4.29 0.38
CA GLY A 21 -5.03 5.65 -0.01
C GLY A 21 -5.11 6.61 1.17
N THR A 22 -4.22 7.59 1.19
CA THR A 22 -4.17 8.67 2.18
C THR A 22 -3.73 9.97 1.51
N ARG A 23 -3.96 11.10 2.18
CA ARG A 23 -3.44 12.42 1.76
C ARG A 23 -2.06 12.64 2.36
N MET A 24 -1.20 13.33 1.63
CA MET A 24 0.13 13.74 2.09
C MET A 24 0.40 15.20 1.68
N PRO A 25 1.36 15.90 2.31
CA PRO A 25 1.76 17.23 1.89
C PRO A 25 2.15 17.26 0.41
N ILE A 26 1.78 18.32 -0.30
CA ILE A 26 2.06 18.47 -1.75
C ILE A 26 3.56 18.27 -2.07
N PRO A 27 4.51 18.89 -1.34
CA PRO A 27 5.93 18.70 -1.63
C PRO A 27 6.39 17.24 -1.55
N ASP A 28 5.82 16.47 -0.62
CA ASP A 28 6.15 15.06 -0.46
C ASP A 28 5.50 14.20 -1.56
N ALA A 29 4.30 14.57 -2.01
CA ALA A 29 3.63 13.91 -3.14
C ALA A 29 4.42 14.10 -4.45
N ASP A 30 4.90 15.32 -4.70
CA ASP A 30 5.71 15.64 -5.88
C ASP A 30 7.04 14.88 -5.84
N LYS A 31 7.70 14.86 -4.67
CA LYS A 31 8.92 14.07 -4.46
C LYS A 31 8.69 12.58 -4.68
N LEU A 32 7.57 12.04 -4.17
CA LEU A 32 7.18 10.65 -4.35
C LEU A 32 7.00 10.31 -5.84
N ALA A 33 6.35 11.19 -6.60
CA ALA A 33 6.16 11.02 -8.04
C ALA A 33 7.50 10.95 -8.78
N ALA A 34 8.41 11.89 -8.51
CA ALA A 34 9.74 11.91 -9.11
C ALA A 34 10.56 10.64 -8.79
N VAL A 35 10.50 10.15 -7.55
CA VAL A 35 11.20 8.92 -7.15
C VAL A 35 10.62 7.68 -7.83
N ALA A 36 9.28 7.59 -7.94
CA ALA A 36 8.64 6.48 -8.61
C ALA A 36 8.99 6.45 -10.11
N GLU A 37 8.97 7.61 -10.76
CA GLU A 37 9.36 7.78 -12.17
C GLU A 37 10.82 7.37 -12.40
N ALA A 38 11.75 7.85 -11.56
CA ALA A 38 13.16 7.48 -11.65
C ALA A 38 13.41 5.97 -11.50
N ARG A 39 12.48 5.23 -10.88
CA ARG A 39 12.51 3.77 -10.72
C ARG A 39 11.71 3.01 -11.79
N GLY A 40 11.11 3.70 -12.75
CA GLY A 40 10.26 3.10 -13.78
C GLY A 40 8.97 2.47 -13.22
N MET A 41 8.47 2.98 -12.08
CA MET A 41 7.31 2.47 -11.38
C MET A 41 6.18 3.49 -11.34
N THR A 42 4.94 3.02 -11.21
CA THR A 42 3.84 3.92 -10.83
C THR A 42 3.95 4.29 -9.36
N VAL A 43 3.46 5.47 -8.98
CA VAL A 43 3.40 5.91 -7.57
C VAL A 43 2.75 4.85 -6.69
N SER A 44 1.62 4.29 -7.12
CA SER A 44 0.92 3.26 -6.36
C SER A 44 1.73 1.96 -6.22
N ASP A 45 2.51 1.57 -7.23
CA ASP A 45 3.39 0.39 -7.13
C ASP A 45 4.55 0.65 -6.16
N TYR A 46 5.13 1.84 -6.23
CA TYR A 46 6.19 2.25 -5.33
C TYR A 46 5.73 2.28 -3.87
N VAL A 47 4.58 2.90 -3.60
CA VAL A 47 3.97 2.94 -2.25
C VAL A 47 3.61 1.53 -1.78
N ALA A 48 2.98 0.72 -2.62
CA ALA A 48 2.64 -0.65 -2.25
C ALA A 48 3.88 -1.46 -1.87
N ASN A 49 4.97 -1.35 -2.65
CA ASN A 49 6.22 -2.04 -2.35
C ASN A 49 6.82 -1.59 -1.01
N LEU A 50 6.87 -0.29 -0.73
CA LEU A 50 7.39 0.23 0.54
C LEU A 50 6.56 -0.25 1.72
N VAL A 51 5.23 -0.16 1.61
CA VAL A 51 4.32 -0.58 2.69
C VAL A 51 4.43 -2.09 2.91
N THR A 52 4.45 -2.92 1.86
CA THR A 52 4.64 -4.37 2.00
C THR A 52 5.99 -4.72 2.64
N GLN A 53 7.08 -4.06 2.24
CA GLN A 53 8.39 -4.27 2.86
C GLN A 53 8.38 -3.94 4.35
N HIS A 54 7.73 -2.85 4.74
CA HIS A 54 7.59 -2.47 6.13
C HIS A 54 6.71 -3.46 6.92
N LEU A 55 5.55 -3.82 6.38
CA LEU A 55 4.62 -4.75 7.02
C LEU A 55 5.23 -6.16 7.22
N ASN A 56 6.08 -6.61 6.30
CA ASN A 56 6.78 -7.89 6.43
C ASN A 56 7.72 -7.95 7.65
N GLN A 57 8.09 -6.81 8.22
CA GLN A 57 8.92 -6.72 9.42
C GLN A 57 8.09 -6.71 10.71
N ILE A 58 6.76 -6.61 10.59
CA ILE A 58 5.85 -6.48 11.72
C ILE A 58 5.18 -7.82 11.99
N GLN A 59 5.40 -8.37 13.18
CA GLN A 59 4.63 -9.51 13.69
C GLN A 59 3.33 -8.98 14.32
N ILE A 60 2.19 -9.26 13.70
CA ILE A 60 0.89 -8.74 14.18
C ILE A 60 0.56 -9.29 15.58
N ASP A 61 0.93 -10.55 15.86
CA ASP A 61 0.64 -11.21 17.13
C ASP A 61 1.29 -10.50 18.32
N THR A 62 2.39 -9.77 18.12
CA THR A 62 3.10 -9.06 19.19
C THR A 62 2.53 -7.66 19.47
N LEU A 63 1.76 -7.08 18.54
CA LEU A 63 1.07 -5.80 18.72
C LEU A 63 -0.14 -5.90 19.66
N SER A 64 -0.64 -7.12 19.87
CA SER A 64 -1.87 -7.40 20.62
C SER A 64 -1.65 -7.52 22.14
N ASN A 65 -0.40 -7.42 22.61
CA ASN A 65 -0.06 -7.50 24.04
C ASN A 65 -0.38 -6.18 24.76
N GLN A 66 -1.65 -5.79 24.79
CA GLN A 66 -2.15 -5.01 25.92
C GLN A 66 -2.14 -5.98 27.11
N GLU A 67 -1.11 -5.91 27.95
CA GLU A 67 -1.09 -6.65 29.20
C GLU A 67 -2.38 -6.34 29.97
N ALA A 68 -3.11 -7.39 30.35
CA ALA A 68 -4.24 -7.26 31.25
C ALA A 68 -3.72 -6.57 32.52
N LEU A 69 -4.13 -5.32 32.75
CA LEU A 69 -3.85 -4.60 33.98
C LEU A 69 -4.37 -5.47 35.15
N PRO A 70 -3.52 -5.87 36.11
CA PRO A 70 -3.98 -6.53 37.30
C PRO A 70 -4.72 -5.49 38.13
N ILE A 71 -6.01 -5.31 37.89
CA ILE A 71 -6.87 -4.52 38.77
C ILE A 71 -7.20 -5.45 39.94
N PRO A 72 -6.62 -5.28 41.14
CA PRO A 72 -7.10 -6.01 42.30
C PRO A 72 -8.56 -5.62 42.51
N ARG A 73 -9.44 -6.61 42.59
CA ARG A 73 -10.82 -6.35 43.01
C ARG A 73 -10.74 -5.75 44.41
N ALA A 74 -11.19 -4.51 44.57
CA ALA A 74 -11.42 -3.95 45.88
C ALA A 74 -12.48 -4.82 46.57
N SER A 75 -12.08 -5.46 47.67
CA SER A 75 -12.93 -6.16 48.63
C SER A 75 -13.56 -5.17 49.61
#